data_AF-A0A8E4FB75-F1
#
_entry.id   AF-A0A8E4FB75-F1
#
_cell.length_a   1.000
_cell.length_b   1.000
_cell.length_c   1.000
_cell.angle_alpha   90.00
_cell.angle_beta   90.00
_cell.angle_gamma   90.00
#
_symmetry.space_group_name_H-M   'P 1'
#
loop_
_entity.id
_entity.type
_entity.pdbx_description
1 polymer ?
#
loop_
_entity_poly.entity_id
_entity_poly.type
_entity_poly.pdbx_seq_one_letter_code
_entity_poly.pdbx_strand_id
1 'polypeptide(L)'
;MRLKALEKNLSPQARQKLNTFKALVNPSMNTNFNSSDELAWYDFIIQIHLDQCEIDYEIFQQWLIQDIKFSGKAASILSDRLSSGLFLLNHYES
;
A
#
# COMPACT_ATOMS: atom_id res chain seq x y z
N MET A 1 -10.42 -13.71 -3.32
CA MET A 1 -11.48 -13.09 -2.48
C MET A 1 -10.98 -11.90 -1.66
N ARG A 2 -9.72 -11.87 -1.21
CA ARG A 2 -9.17 -10.82 -0.34
C ARG A 2 -8.92 -9.47 -1.03
N LEU A 3 -8.40 -9.47 -2.27
CA LEU A 3 -8.27 -8.24 -3.08
C LEU A 3 -9.62 -7.51 -3.26
N LYS A 4 -10.72 -8.24 -3.49
CA LYS A 4 -12.06 -7.63 -3.61
C LYS A 4 -12.52 -6.96 -2.32
N ALA A 5 -12.10 -7.47 -1.17
CA ALA A 5 -12.39 -6.84 0.13
C ALA A 5 -11.57 -5.56 0.32
N LEU A 6 -10.28 -5.59 -0.03
CA LEU A 6 -9.42 -4.42 -0.02
C LEU A 6 -9.93 -3.33 -0.98
N GLU A 7 -10.17 -3.67 -2.25
CA GLU A 7 -10.62 -2.73 -3.29
C GLU A 7 -12.00 -2.13 -3.03
N LYS A 8 -12.85 -2.80 -2.24
CA LYS A 8 -14.19 -2.30 -1.89
C LYS A 8 -14.11 -1.02 -1.05
N ASN A 9 -13.10 -0.92 -0.20
CA ASN A 9 -12.91 0.22 0.71
C ASN A 9 -12.04 1.32 0.09
N LEU A 10 -11.46 1.08 -1.10
CA LEU A 10 -10.65 2.05 -1.80
C LEU A 10 -11.49 2.93 -2.72
N SER A 11 -11.22 4.24 -2.70
CA SER A 11 -11.70 5.17 -3.72
C SER A 11 -11.21 4.74 -5.12
N PRO A 12 -11.83 5.22 -6.21
CA PRO A 12 -11.30 5.01 -7.57
C PRO A 12 -9.87 5.53 -7.75
N GLN A 13 -9.51 6.65 -7.11
CA GLN A 13 -8.18 7.26 -7.22
C GLN A 13 -7.15 6.43 -6.45
N ALA A 14 -7.46 6.01 -5.23
CA ALA A 14 -6.61 5.13 -4.44
C ALA A 14 -6.38 3.79 -5.15
N ARG A 15 -7.41 3.23 -5.80
CA ARG A 15 -7.26 2.04 -6.65
C ARG A 15 -6.32 2.27 -7.83
N GLN A 16 -6.40 3.42 -8.49
CA GLN A 16 -5.50 3.75 -9.58
C GLN A 16 -4.04 3.85 -9.11
N LYS A 17 -3.80 4.51 -7.97
CA LYS A 17 -2.45 4.59 -7.38
C LYS A 17 -1.92 3.22 -6.98
N LEU A 18 -2.75 2.38 -6.37
CA LEU A 18 -2.40 0.99 -6.06
C LEU A 18 -2.04 0.19 -7.31
N ASN A 19 -2.81 0.31 -8.39
CA ASN A 19 -2.53 -0.36 -9.65
C ASN A 19 -1.23 0.13 -10.30
N THR A 20 -0.91 1.42 -10.16
CA THR A 20 0.35 1.99 -10.63
C THR A 20 1.53 1.36 -9.88
N PHE A 21 1.47 1.31 -8.55
CA PHE A 21 2.48 0.63 -7.73
C PHE A 21 2.64 -0.84 -8.14
N LYS A 22 1.54 -1.59 -8.29
CA LYS A 22 1.58 -3.00 -8.71
C LYS A 22 2.27 -3.21 -10.06
N ALA A 23 2.13 -2.28 -10.99
CA ALA A 23 2.72 -2.38 -12.33
C ALA A 23 4.24 -2.12 -12.33
N LEU A 24 4.73 -1.33 -11.39
CA LEU A 24 6.14 -0.97 -11.27
C LEU A 24 6.92 -1.95 -10.42
N VAL A 25 6.30 -2.41 -9.33
CA VAL A 25 7.03 -3.07 -8.27
C VAL A 25 7.47 -4.47 -8.68
N ASN A 26 8.73 -4.80 -8.37
CA ASN A 26 9.28 -6.12 -8.59
C ASN A 26 9.26 -6.93 -7.28
N PRO A 27 8.36 -7.94 -7.13
CA PRO A 27 8.24 -8.71 -5.90
C PRO A 27 9.48 -9.53 -5.52
N SER A 28 10.39 -9.77 -6.48
CA SER A 28 11.66 -10.46 -6.24
C SER A 28 12.72 -9.58 -5.56
N MET A 29 12.56 -8.25 -5.61
CA MET A 29 13.42 -7.32 -4.88
C MET A 29 12.97 -7.27 -3.42
N ASN A 30 13.57 -8.13 -2.60
CA ASN A 30 13.18 -8.39 -1.22
C ASN A 30 12.78 -7.14 -0.40
N THR A 31 13.64 -6.14 -0.26
CA THR A 31 13.35 -4.93 0.55
C THR A 31 13.94 -3.66 -0.05
N ASN A 32 14.64 -3.80 -1.18
CA ASN A 32 15.37 -2.73 -1.83
C ASN A 32 14.51 -2.23 -2.99
N PHE A 33 13.45 -1.51 -2.64
CA PHE A 33 12.65 -0.79 -3.62
C PHE A 33 13.52 0.24 -4.32
N ASN A 34 13.39 0.35 -5.64
CA ASN A 34 14.02 1.44 -6.35
C ASN A 34 13.27 2.75 -6.06
N SER A 35 13.87 3.90 -6.38
CA SER A 35 13.27 5.20 -6.08
C SER A 35 11.87 5.40 -6.71
N SER A 36 11.60 4.79 -7.87
CA SER A 36 10.29 4.88 -8.53
C SER A 36 9.22 4.05 -7.81
N ASP A 37 9.58 2.86 -7.33
CA ASP A 37 8.68 2.00 -6.55
C ASP A 37 8.29 2.69 -5.23
N GLU A 38 9.26 3.32 -4.56
CA GLU A 38 9.02 4.05 -3.32
C GLU A 38 8.12 5.26 -3.53
N LEU A 39 8.35 6.04 -4.60
CA LEU A 39 7.50 7.17 -4.94
C LEU A 39 6.05 6.72 -5.22
N ALA A 40 5.87 5.68 -6.03
CA ALA A 40 4.54 5.15 -6.32
C ALA A 40 3.83 4.62 -5.05
N TRP A 41 4.62 4.09 -4.11
CA TRP A 41 4.11 3.64 -2.82
C TRP A 41 3.64 4.79 -1.93
N TYR A 42 4.44 5.86 -1.79
CA TYR A 42 4.05 7.03 -1.02
C TYR A 42 2.88 7.78 -1.65
N ASP A 43 2.83 7.86 -2.98
CA ASP A 43 1.67 8.40 -3.72
C ASP A 43 0.37 7.67 -3.35
N PHE A 44 0.43 6.35 -3.20
CA PHE A 44 -0.71 5.56 -2.75
C PHE A 44 -1.08 5.89 -1.29
N ILE A 45 -0.11 5.97 -0.38
CA ILE A 45 -0.36 6.33 1.03
C ILE A 45 -1.02 7.70 1.16
N ILE A 46 -0.50 8.70 0.43
CA ILE A 46 -1.06 10.05 0.41
C ILE A 46 -2.51 10.03 -0.11
N GLN A 47 -2.78 9.27 -1.17
CA GLN A 47 -4.13 9.17 -1.71
C GLN A 47 -5.12 8.51 -0.73
N ILE A 48 -4.69 7.47 -0.01
CA ILE A 48 -5.49 6.84 1.06
C ILE A 48 -5.88 7.86 2.12
N HIS A 49 -4.93 8.68 2.53
CA HIS A 49 -5.14 9.77 3.49
C HIS A 49 -6.12 10.82 2.98
N LEU A 50 -5.89 11.36 1.77
CA LEU A 50 -6.75 12.37 1.15
C LEU A 50 -8.20 11.89 0.99
N ASP A 51 -8.37 10.62 0.64
CA ASP A 51 -9.68 10.01 0.45
C ASP A 51 -10.30 9.47 1.75
N GLN A 52 -9.60 9.62 2.88
CA GLN A 52 -9.98 9.08 4.20
C GLN A 52 -10.39 7.60 4.14
N CYS A 53 -9.67 6.82 3.32
CA CYS A 53 -9.97 5.40 3.13
C CYS A 53 -9.47 4.59 4.34
N GLU A 54 -10.37 3.79 4.93
CA GLU A 54 -9.98 2.84 5.96
C GLU A 54 -9.33 1.60 5.34
N ILE A 55 -8.16 1.23 5.85
CA ILE A 55 -7.42 0.04 5.43
C ILE A 55 -7.35 -0.96 6.57
N ASP A 56 -7.85 -2.16 6.30
CA ASP A 56 -7.58 -3.33 7.12
C ASP A 56 -6.16 -3.82 6.82
N TYR A 57 -5.23 -3.57 7.74
CA TYR A 57 -3.82 -3.90 7.58
C TYR A 57 -3.56 -5.41 7.48
N GLU A 58 -4.38 -6.25 8.11
CA GLU A 58 -4.23 -7.70 8.02
C GLU A 58 -4.62 -8.17 6.60
N ILE A 59 -5.77 -7.72 6.09
CA ILE A 59 -6.20 -8.01 4.72
C ILE A 59 -5.18 -7.47 3.72
N PHE A 60 -4.67 -6.27 3.94
CA PHE A 60 -3.68 -5.63 3.09
C PHE A 60 -2.35 -6.43 3.04
N GLN A 61 -1.83 -6.84 4.20
CA GLN A 61 -0.61 -7.64 4.27
C GLN A 61 -0.78 -9.02 3.61
N GLN A 62 -1.92 -9.68 3.88
CA GLN A 62 -2.27 -10.96 3.25
C GLN A 62 -2.32 -10.82 1.72
N TRP A 63 -2.88 -9.72 1.21
CA TRP A 63 -2.95 -9.42 -0.21
C TRP A 63 -1.55 -9.24 -0.84
N LEU A 64 -0.65 -8.50 -0.21
CA LEU A 64 0.73 -8.33 -0.68
C LEU A 64 1.45 -9.68 -0.84
N ILE A 65 1.28 -10.58 0.12
CA ILE A 65 1.91 -11.91 0.10
C ILE A 65 1.28 -12.80 -0.97
N GLN A 66 -0.06 -12.85 -1.02
CA GLN A 66 -0.77 -13.87 -1.80
C GLN A 66 -0.98 -13.48 -3.25
N ASP A 67 -1.33 -12.23 -3.52
CA ASP A 67 -1.66 -11.75 -4.85
C ASP A 67 -0.43 -11.16 -5.55
N ILE A 68 0.38 -10.37 -4.83
CA ILE A 68 1.58 -9.70 -5.40
C ILE A 68 2.84 -10.55 -5.25
N LYS A 69 2.80 -11.63 -4.45
CA LYS A 69 3.91 -12.57 -4.24
C LYS A 69 5.13 -11.95 -3.56
N PHE A 70 4.92 -10.93 -2.73
CA PHE A 70 5.98 -10.44 -1.84
C PHE A 70 6.37 -11.49 -0.80
N SER A 71 7.63 -11.45 -0.36
CA SER A 71 8.03 -12.17 0.85
C SER A 71 7.30 -11.62 2.07
N GLY A 72 7.09 -12.44 3.10
CA GLY A 72 6.42 -11.99 4.34
C GLY A 72 7.12 -10.79 4.99
N LYS A 73 8.46 -10.73 4.88
CA LYS A 73 9.26 -9.59 5.34
C LYS A 73 8.96 -8.32 4.55
N ALA A 74 8.93 -8.40 3.23
CA ALA A 74 8.61 -7.26 2.36
C ALA A 74 7.19 -6.74 2.63
N ALA A 75 6.23 -7.67 2.75
CA ALA A 75 4.84 -7.34 3.04
C ALA A 75 4.68 -6.64 4.40
N SER A 76 5.37 -7.11 5.45
CA SER A 76 5.38 -6.45 6.76
C SER A 76 5.90 -5.02 6.66
N ILE A 77 7.04 -4.81 6.00
CA ILE A 77 7.63 -3.46 5.84
C ILE A 77 6.69 -2.52 5.11
N LEU A 78 6.02 -2.98 4.04
CA LEU A 78 5.07 -2.15 3.31
C LEU A 78 3.85 -1.80 4.17
N SER A 79 3.29 -2.77 4.89
CA SER A 79 2.18 -2.51 5.84
C SER A 79 2.59 -1.52 6.94
N ASP A 80 3.78 -1.66 7.51
CA ASP A 80 4.32 -0.76 8.54
C ASP A 80 4.51 0.65 7.99
N ARG A 81 5.01 0.78 6.75
CA ARG A 81 5.15 2.07 6.06
C ARG A 81 3.80 2.74 5.79
N LEU A 82 2.78 1.98 5.39
CA LEU A 82 1.42 2.50 5.21
C LEU A 82 0.87 3.04 6.54
N SER A 83 0.92 2.22 7.59
CA SER A 83 0.43 2.59 8.92
C SER A 83 1.14 3.84 9.46
N SER A 84 2.49 3.84 9.39
CA SER A 84 3.30 4.97 9.87
C SER A 84 3.06 6.23 9.03
N GLY A 85 2.94 6.10 7.71
CA GLY A 85 2.67 7.23 6.82
C GLY A 85 1.32 7.87 7.09
N LEU A 86 0.27 7.07 7.26
CA LEU A 86 -1.07 7.56 7.62
C LEU A 86 -1.08 8.20 9.02
N PHE A 87 -0.38 7.60 9.98
CA PHE A 87 -0.23 8.20 11.31
C PHE A 87 0.41 9.59 11.24
N LEU A 88 1.50 9.73 10.48
CA LEU A 88 2.19 11.02 10.32
C LEU A 88 1.31 12.05 9.62
N LEU A 89 0.64 11.68 8.53
CA LEU A 89 -0.24 12.60 7.80
C LEU A 89 -1.39 13.11 8.68
N ASN A 90 -2.04 12.22 9.43
CA ASN A 90 -3.07 12.59 10.40
C ASN A 90 -2.53 13.50 11.50
N HIS A 91 -1.31 13.26 11.98
CA HIS A 91 -0.69 14.07 13.02
C HIS A 91 -0.39 15.51 12.57
N TYR A 92 0.06 15.71 11.32
CA TYR A 92 0.43 17.03 10.80
C TYR A 92 -0.72 17.84 10.19
N GLU A 93 -1.88 17.22 9.96
CA GLU A 93 -3.12 17.93 9.61
C GLU A 93 -3.93 18.41 10.82
N SER A 94 -3.51 18.05 12.04
CA SER A 94 -4.10 18.49 13.32
C SER A 94 -3.53 19.83 13.79
#